data_AF-A0A3A5K2Z8-F1
#
_entry.id   AF-A0A3A5K2Z8-F1
#
_cell.length_a   1.000
_cell.length_b   1.000
_cell.length_c   1.000
_cell.angle_alpha   90.00
_cell.angle_beta   90.00
_cell.angle_gamma   90.00
#
_symmetry.space_group_name_H-M   'P 1'
#
loop_
_entity.id
_entity.type
_entity.pdbx_description
1 polymer ?
#
loop_
_entity_poly.entity_id
_entity_poly.type
_entity_poly.pdbx_seq_one_letter_code
_entity_poly.pdbx_strand_id
1 'polypeptide(L)'
;MPPRTPKACRSRGCRNTTTDSDGYCSQHKGESWKSHKPGQSRQQRGYGRQWDVIRPRILKRDKGLCLNHLRQGVVKQASCVDHIIAKAHGGTDDDANLESLCWPCHAAKTARERLK
;
A
#
# COMPACT_ATOMS: atom_id res chain seq x y z
N MET A 1 11.29 20.24 -32.46
CA MET A 1 11.26 19.80 -31.03
C MET A 1 12.54 19.02 -30.78
N PRO A 2 13.35 19.33 -29.76
CA PRO A 2 14.62 18.64 -29.54
C PRO A 2 14.40 17.16 -29.24
N PRO A 3 15.34 16.26 -29.61
CA PRO A 3 15.25 14.85 -29.29
C PRO A 3 15.21 14.66 -27.77
N ARG A 4 14.41 13.70 -27.30
CA ARG A 4 14.32 13.39 -25.87
C ARG A 4 15.67 12.90 -25.35
N THR A 5 16.14 13.46 -24.24
CA THR A 5 17.33 12.98 -23.54
C THR A 5 17.13 11.53 -23.11
N PRO A 6 18.06 10.61 -23.44
CA PRO A 6 17.98 9.22 -22.99
C PRO A 6 17.98 9.12 -21.45
N LYS A 7 17.08 8.30 -20.91
CA LYS A 7 16.94 8.01 -19.47
C LYS A 7 17.38 6.57 -19.21
N ALA A 8 17.86 6.29 -17.99
CA ALA A 8 18.13 4.91 -17.59
C ALA A 8 16.85 4.06 -17.60
N CYS A 9 16.96 2.78 -18.00
CA CYS A 9 15.86 1.83 -17.92
C CYS A 9 15.41 1.63 -16.46
N ARG A 10 14.10 1.61 -16.22
CA ARG A 10 13.51 1.42 -14.88
C ARG A 10 13.62 -0.02 -14.33
N SER A 11 13.96 -1.00 -15.17
CA SER A 11 14.16 -2.38 -14.72
C SER A 11 15.42 -2.48 -13.85
N ARG A 12 15.29 -3.07 -12.66
CA ARG A 12 16.38 -3.11 -11.67
C ARG A 12 17.58 -3.87 -12.24
N GLY A 13 18.75 -3.23 -12.22
CA GLY A 13 20.01 -3.82 -12.71
C GLY A 13 20.19 -3.75 -14.23
N CYS A 14 19.25 -3.18 -14.98
CA CYS A 14 19.40 -2.97 -16.41
C CYS A 14 20.39 -1.83 -16.70
N ARG A 15 21.38 -2.09 -17.56
CA ARG A 15 22.41 -1.12 -17.95
C ARG A 15 22.00 -0.25 -19.16
N ASN A 16 20.87 -0.55 -19.80
CA ASN A 16 20.44 0.12 -21.02
C ASN A 16 19.73 1.45 -20.74
N THR A 17 19.80 2.38 -21.71
CA THR A 17 19.05 3.63 -21.71
C THR A 17 17.85 3.55 -22.67
N THR A 18 16.91 4.48 -22.52
CA THR A 18 15.70 4.57 -23.33
C THR A 18 15.24 6.02 -23.47
N THR A 19 14.67 6.35 -24.63
CA THR A 19 13.98 7.62 -24.90
C THR A 19 12.46 7.47 -24.87
N ASP A 20 11.97 6.23 -24.67
CA ASP A 20 10.56 5.89 -24.59
C ASP A 20 9.90 6.54 -23.36
N SER A 21 8.64 6.94 -23.51
CA SER A 21 7.83 7.52 -22.41
C SER A 21 7.64 6.54 -21.26
N ASP A 22 7.61 5.25 -21.54
CA ASP A 22 7.38 4.21 -20.53
C ASP A 22 8.58 4.05 -19.58
N GLY A 23 9.77 4.54 -19.99
CA GLY A 23 10.99 4.47 -19.20
C GLY A 23 11.63 3.07 -19.17
N TYR A 24 11.25 2.20 -20.11
CA TYR A 24 11.87 0.88 -20.31
C TYR A 24 12.61 0.82 -21.65
N CYS A 25 13.73 0.11 -21.70
CA CYS A 25 14.43 -0.16 -22.96
C CYS A 25 13.67 -1.21 -23.79
N SER A 26 14.06 -1.39 -25.05
CA SER A 26 13.42 -2.36 -25.96
C SER A 26 13.35 -3.78 -25.38
N GLN A 27 14.33 -4.20 -24.59
CA GLN A 27 14.37 -5.52 -23.91
C GLN A 27 13.36 -5.65 -22.76
N HIS A 28 12.96 -4.54 -22.14
CA HIS A 28 12.06 -4.51 -20.98
C HIS A 28 10.72 -3.84 -21.30
N LYS A 29 10.38 -3.74 -22.58
CA LYS A 29 9.11 -3.16 -23.02
C LYS A 29 7.96 -4.03 -22.50
N GLY A 30 7.01 -3.43 -21.78
CA GLY A 30 5.90 -4.16 -21.15
C GLY A 30 6.16 -4.66 -19.72
N GLU A 31 7.36 -4.47 -19.15
CA GLU A 31 7.62 -4.79 -17.74
C GLU A 31 6.89 -3.87 -16.75
N SER A 32 6.33 -2.76 -17.23
CA SER A 32 5.48 -1.86 -16.43
C SER A 32 4.35 -2.60 -15.72
N TRP A 33 3.82 -3.67 -16.32
CA TRP A 33 2.73 -4.47 -15.78
C TRP A 33 3.18 -5.63 -14.88
N LYS A 34 4.49 -5.94 -14.76
CA LYS A 34 4.95 -7.07 -13.93
C LYS A 34 4.71 -6.87 -12.42
N SER A 35 4.48 -5.63 -11.98
CA SER A 35 4.05 -5.32 -10.60
C SER A 35 2.56 -5.59 -10.37
N HIS A 36 1.75 -5.73 -11.42
CA HIS A 36 0.36 -6.17 -11.31
C HIS A 36 0.35 -7.68 -11.06
N LYS A 37 -0.07 -8.11 -9.86
CA LYS A 37 -0.39 -9.52 -9.61
C LYS A 37 -1.67 -9.89 -10.38
N PRO A 38 -1.60 -10.63 -11.49
CA PRO A 38 -2.79 -11.01 -12.24
C PRO A 38 -3.53 -12.11 -11.46
N GLY A 39 -4.86 -12.12 -11.50
CA GLY A 39 -5.66 -13.29 -11.09
C GLY A 39 -6.22 -13.32 -9.66
N GLN A 40 -5.97 -12.31 -8.82
CA GLN A 40 -6.66 -12.21 -7.52
C GLN A 40 -7.73 -11.13 -7.55
N SER A 41 -8.99 -11.57 -7.44
CA SER A 41 -10.14 -10.70 -7.18
C SER A 41 -9.93 -9.89 -5.89
N ARG A 42 -10.67 -8.78 -5.73
CA ARG A 42 -10.61 -7.97 -4.50
C ARG A 42 -10.90 -8.83 -3.26
N GLN A 43 -11.80 -9.81 -3.42
CA GLN A 43 -12.14 -10.82 -2.43
C GLN A 43 -10.95 -11.72 -2.08
N GLN A 44 -10.22 -12.24 -3.08
CA GLN A 44 -9.03 -13.07 -2.87
C GLN A 44 -7.85 -12.31 -2.24
N ARG A 45 -7.83 -10.98 -2.34
CA ARG A 45 -6.84 -10.11 -1.68
C ARG A 45 -7.18 -9.77 -0.23
N GLY A 46 -8.29 -10.29 0.30
CA GLY A 46 -8.69 -10.05 1.70
C GLY A 46 -9.43 -8.73 1.94
N TYR A 47 -9.96 -8.10 0.88
CA TYR A 47 -10.77 -6.87 0.93
C TYR A 47 -12.17 -7.11 0.35
N GLY A 48 -12.74 -8.30 0.61
CA GLY A 48 -14.09 -8.67 0.18
C GLY A 48 -15.18 -8.04 1.04
N ARG A 49 -16.43 -8.48 0.84
CA ARG A 49 -17.63 -8.00 1.55
C ARG A 49 -17.49 -7.97 3.09
N GLN A 50 -16.68 -8.86 3.66
CA GLN A 50 -16.40 -8.87 5.10
C GLN A 50 -15.68 -7.59 5.54
N TRP A 51 -14.74 -7.07 4.75
CA TRP A 51 -14.00 -5.85 5.07
C TRP A 51 -14.92 -4.61 5.07
N ASP A 52 -15.92 -4.57 4.18
CA ASP A 52 -16.91 -3.50 4.13
C ASP A 52 -17.77 -3.44 5.42
N VAL A 53 -17.90 -4.57 6.13
CA VAL A 53 -18.59 -4.65 7.43
C VAL A 53 -17.63 -4.35 8.59
N ILE A 54 -16.40 -4.88 8.53
CA ILE A 54 -15.40 -4.72 9.57
C ILE A 54 -14.93 -3.27 9.68
N ARG A 55 -14.62 -2.63 8.55
CA ARG A 55 -14.08 -1.26 8.52
C ARG A 55 -14.94 -0.23 9.28
N PRO A 56 -16.25 -0.07 9.01
CA PRO A 56 -17.08 0.88 9.76
C PRO A 56 -17.21 0.51 11.24
N ARG A 57 -17.21 -0.79 11.58
CA ARG A 57 -17.26 -1.26 12.97
C ARG A 57 -16.00 -0.85 13.75
N ILE A 58 -14.82 -1.04 13.17
CA ILE A 58 -13.54 -0.64 13.80
C ILE A 58 -13.44 0.88 13.90
N LEU A 59 -13.82 1.62 12.86
CA LEU A 59 -13.87 3.09 12.93
C LEU A 59 -14.82 3.56 14.04
N LYS A 60 -15.98 2.93 14.20
CA LYS A 60 -16.93 3.27 15.28
C LYS A 60 -16.35 2.96 16.66
N ARG A 61 -15.71 1.79 16.83
CA ARG A 61 -15.02 1.40 18.09
C ARG A 61 -13.96 2.43 18.48
N ASP A 62 -13.17 2.85 17.51
CA ASP A 62 -12.06 3.80 17.70
C ASP A 62 -12.53 5.27 17.69
N LYS A 63 -13.85 5.51 17.69
CA LYS A 63 -14.47 6.85 17.64
C LYS A 63 -14.02 7.70 16.44
N GLY A 64 -13.62 7.05 15.35
CA GLY A 64 -13.07 7.70 14.16
C GLY A 64 -11.72 8.37 14.39
N LEU A 65 -10.99 8.01 15.46
CA LEU A 65 -9.72 8.61 15.82
C LEU A 65 -8.54 7.72 15.42
N CYS A 66 -7.43 8.36 15.09
CA CYS A 66 -6.16 7.69 14.84
C CYS A 66 -5.57 7.19 16.17
N LEU A 67 -5.53 5.88 16.38
CA LEU A 67 -5.03 5.28 17.61
C LEU A 67 -3.55 5.58 17.87
N ASN A 68 -2.74 5.77 16.82
CA ASN A 68 -1.33 6.13 16.98
C ASN A 68 -1.15 7.56 17.53
N HIS A 69 -1.91 8.54 17.01
CA HIS A 69 -1.90 9.90 17.58
C HIS A 69 -2.55 9.93 18.97
N LEU A 70 -3.61 9.16 19.18
CA LEU A 70 -4.29 9.08 20.48
C LEU A 70 -3.35 8.56 21.58
N ARG A 71 -2.51 7.57 21.28
CA ARG A 71 -1.44 7.08 22.18
C ARG A 71 -0.41 8.17 22.55
N GLN A 72 -0.28 9.20 21.73
CA GLN A 72 0.58 10.36 21.96
C GLN A 72 -0.18 11.54 22.60
N GLY A 73 -1.45 11.36 22.97
CA GLY A 73 -2.30 12.43 23.51
C GLY A 73 -2.84 13.41 22.46
N VAL A 74 -2.68 13.11 21.16
CA VAL A 74 -3.11 13.97 20.06
C VAL A 74 -4.39 13.43 19.43
N VAL A 75 -5.42 14.27 19.33
CA VAL A 75 -6.67 13.92 18.65
C VAL A 75 -6.51 14.18 17.16
N LYS A 76 -6.67 13.12 16.35
CA LYS A 76 -6.63 13.21 14.89
C LYS A 76 -7.61 12.24 14.27
N GLN A 77 -8.30 12.66 13.22
CA GLN A 77 -9.25 11.81 12.51
C GLN A 77 -8.53 10.64 11.80
N ALA A 78 -9.11 9.44 11.91
CA ALA A 78 -8.69 8.29 11.13
C ALA A 78 -9.31 8.32 9.72
N SER A 79 -8.52 7.93 8.74
CA SER A 79 -8.92 7.80 7.33
C SER A 79 -9.00 6.34 6.88
N CYS A 80 -8.26 5.46 7.55
CA CYS A 80 -8.10 4.06 7.20
C CYS A 80 -8.13 3.17 8.44
N VAL A 81 -8.45 1.90 8.22
CA VAL A 81 -8.28 0.81 9.20
C VAL A 81 -7.18 -0.08 8.65
N ASP A 82 -6.25 -0.47 9.51
CA ASP A 82 -5.07 -1.24 9.15
C ASP A 82 -4.85 -2.38 10.14
N HIS A 83 -4.13 -3.43 9.70
CA HIS A 83 -3.79 -4.58 10.53
C HIS A 83 -2.56 -4.31 11.38
N ILE A 84 -2.60 -4.46 12.70
CA ILE A 84 -1.45 -4.28 13.61
C ILE A 84 -0.30 -5.20 13.19
N ILE A 85 -0.60 -6.48 12.97
CA ILE A 85 0.26 -7.44 12.29
C ILE A 85 -0.22 -7.52 10.84
N ALA A 86 0.62 -7.15 9.87
CA ALA A 86 0.22 -7.21 8.46
C ALA A 86 -0.19 -8.64 8.04
N LYS A 87 -1.16 -8.75 7.13
CA LYS A 87 -1.58 -10.05 6.55
C LYS A 87 -0.41 -10.85 5.96
N ALA A 88 0.57 -10.17 5.37
CA ALA A 88 1.78 -10.79 4.82
C ALA A 88 2.66 -11.46 5.89
N HIS A 89 2.51 -11.06 7.16
CA HIS A 89 3.21 -11.62 8.31
C HIS A 89 2.30 -12.48 9.20
N GLY A 90 1.15 -12.95 8.67
CA GLY A 90 0.23 -13.83 9.39
C GLY A 90 -0.87 -13.13 10.19
N GLY A 91 -1.07 -11.82 10.00
CA GLY A 91 -2.16 -11.10 10.66
C GLY A 91 -3.56 -11.51 10.22
N THR A 92 -4.50 -11.55 11.16
CA THR A 92 -5.92 -11.89 10.95
C THR A 92 -6.80 -10.65 10.84
N ASP A 93 -8.05 -10.82 10.38
CA ASP A 93 -9.08 -9.76 10.37
C ASP A 93 -9.80 -9.60 11.73
N ASP A 94 -9.23 -10.14 12.81
CA ASP A 94 -9.79 -10.02 14.16
C ASP A 94 -9.73 -8.58 14.64
N ASP A 95 -10.75 -8.13 15.37
CA ASP A 95 -10.83 -6.76 15.89
C ASP A 95 -9.59 -6.38 16.72
N ALA A 96 -9.02 -7.33 17.46
CA ALA A 96 -7.82 -7.13 18.26
C ALA A 96 -6.57 -6.84 17.41
N ASN A 97 -6.55 -7.29 16.15
CA ASN A 97 -5.48 -7.03 15.19
C ASN A 97 -5.78 -5.84 14.28
N LEU A 98 -6.86 -5.09 14.49
CA LEU A 98 -7.23 -3.96 13.63
C LEU A 98 -7.14 -2.63 14.38
N GLU A 99 -6.60 -1.61 13.73
CA GLU A 99 -6.51 -0.25 14.28
C GLU A 99 -6.89 0.84 13.28
N SER A 100 -7.60 1.86 13.76
CA SER A 100 -7.90 3.07 12.98
C SER A 100 -6.70 4.01 12.94
N LEU A 101 -6.27 4.39 11.74
CA LEU A 101 -5.11 5.25 11.49
C LEU A 101 -5.45 6.42 10.56
N CYS A 102 -4.74 7.53 10.72
CA CYS A 102 -4.68 8.57 9.71
C CYS A 102 -3.67 8.18 8.60
N TRP A 103 -3.81 8.76 7.41
CA TRP A 103 -2.98 8.42 6.26
C TRP A 103 -1.46 8.53 6.52
N PRO A 104 -0.95 9.58 7.20
CA PRO A 104 0.49 9.65 7.53
C PRO A 104 0.97 8.48 8.41
N CYS A 105 0.20 8.10 9.43
CA CYS A 105 0.55 6.97 10.30
C CYS A 105 0.54 5.65 9.54
N HIS A 106 -0.48 5.45 8.71
CA HIS A 106 -0.61 4.26 7.86
C HIS A 106 0.57 4.15 6.89
N ALA A 107 0.90 5.22 6.17
CA ALA A 107 2.04 5.26 5.25
C ALA A 107 3.36 4.96 5.98
N ALA A 108 3.57 5.53 7.17
CA ALA A 108 4.75 5.27 7.99
C ALA A 108 4.82 3.81 8.48
N LYS A 109 3.68 3.20 8.82
CA LYS A 109 3.60 1.77 9.17
C LYS A 109 3.94 0.89 7.97
N THR A 110 3.29 1.10 6.84
CA THR A 110 3.55 0.38 5.59
C THR A 110 5.02 0.46 5.19
N ALA A 111 5.66 1.63 5.34
CA ALA A 111 7.08 1.81 5.03
C ALA A 111 7.99 0.96 5.94
N ARG A 112 7.68 0.86 7.23
CA ARG A 112 8.43 0.02 8.19
C ARG A 112 8.24 -1.47 7.93
N GLU A 113 7.02 -1.88 7.61
CA GLU A 113 6.69 -3.30 7.35
C GLU A 113 7.35 -3.82 6.08
N ARG A 114 7.55 -2.97 5.06
CA ARG A 114 8.30 -3.35 3.83
C ARG A 114 9.76 -3.71 4.05
N LEU A 115 10.33 -3.35 5.20
CA LEU A 115 11.71 -3.66 5.57
C LEU A 115 11.82 -4.96 6.36
N LYS A 116 10.69 -5.56 6.77
CA LYS A 116 10.62 -6.85 7.45
C LYS A 116 10.36 -7.98 6.46
#